data_AF-A0A0W8CNE6-F1
#
_entry.id   AF-A0A0W8CNE6-F1
#
_cell.length_a   1.000
_cell.length_b   1.000
_cell.length_c   1.000
_cell.angle_alpha   90.00
_cell.angle_beta   90.00
_cell.angle_gamma   90.00
#
_symmetry.space_group_name_H-M   'P 1'
#
loop_
_entity.id
_entity.type
_entity.pdbx_description
1 polymer ?
#
loop_
_entity_poly.entity_id
_entity_poly.type
_entity_poly.pdbx_seq_one_letter_code
_entity_poly.pdbx_strand_id
1 'polypeptide(L)' 'MGGVDVHDQLRLQRYSLQLCIKYKKYCKSLFLGLLDLAVINSYNIFNAARAARNLPKMSHVKFAKQLHLELTQVREED' A
#
# COMPACT_ATOMS: atom_id res chain seq x y z
N MET A 1 -14.43 -16.71 4.99
CA MET A 1 -14.83 -15.50 4.23
C MET A 1 -14.42 -14.23 4.99
N GLY A 2 -13.12 -13.98 5.23
CA GLY A 2 -12.68 -12.82 6.03
C GLY A 2 -11.47 -12.05 5.48
N GLY A 3 -10.84 -12.54 4.41
CA GLY A 3 -9.67 -11.87 3.82
C GLY A 3 -10.03 -10.62 3.00
N VAL A 4 -11.15 -10.67 2.27
CA VAL A 4 -11.64 -9.53 1.46
C VAL A 4 -12.08 -8.37 2.36
N ASP A 5 -12.76 -8.67 3.47
CA ASP A 5 -13.29 -7.66 4.40
C ASP A 5 -12.18 -6.94 5.18
N VAL A 6 -11.12 -7.66 5.56
CA VAL A 6 -9.92 -7.07 6.17
C VAL A 6 -9.14 -6.22 5.18
N HIS A 7 -9.11 -6.62 3.90
CA HIS A 7 -8.49 -5.84 2.84
C HIS A 7 -9.26 -4.54 2.65
N ASP A 8 -10.58 -4.61 2.49
CA ASP A 8 -11.48 -3.46 2.31
C ASP A 8 -11.46 -2.53 3.54
N GLN A 9 -11.41 -3.05 4.77
CA GLN A 9 -11.21 -2.25 5.98
C GLN A 9 -9.87 -1.50 6.00
N LEU A 10 -8.78 -2.14 5.57
CA LEU A 10 -7.48 -1.46 5.46
C LEU A 10 -7.51 -0.35 4.42
N ARG A 11 -8.20 -0.57 3.29
CA ARG A 11 -8.38 0.44 2.23
C ARG A 11 -9.26 1.59 2.72
N LEU A 12 -10.42 1.30 3.31
CA LEU A 12 -11.44 2.31 3.61
C LEU A 12 -11.09 3.22 4.80
N GLN A 13 -10.42 2.72 5.84
CA GLN A 13 -10.52 3.37 7.15
C GLN A 13 -9.26 4.08 7.68
N ARG A 14 -8.05 3.78 7.19
CA ARG A 14 -6.84 4.28 7.88
C ARG A 14 -5.68 4.77 7.01
N TYR A 15 -5.61 4.38 5.75
CA TYR A 15 -4.49 4.75 4.87
C TYR A 15 -4.88 5.11 3.43
N SER A 16 -6.17 5.28 3.14
CA SER A 16 -6.61 5.56 1.77
C SER A 16 -6.08 6.90 1.27
N LEU A 17 -5.21 6.86 0.27
CA LEU A 17 -4.80 8.07 -0.45
C LEU A 17 -5.99 8.72 -1.18
N GLN A 18 -6.98 7.91 -1.57
CA GLN A 18 -8.18 8.36 -2.26
C GLN A 18 -9.15 9.14 -1.34
N LEU A 19 -9.21 8.83 -0.04
CA LEU A 19 -9.91 9.70 0.93
C LEU A 19 -9.08 10.94 1.29
N CYS A 20 -7.75 10.82 1.33
CA CYS A 20 -6.87 11.89 1.78
C CYS A 20 -6.76 13.04 0.76
N ILE A 21 -6.88 12.75 -0.54
CA ILE A 21 -6.73 13.74 -1.61
C ILE A 21 -7.89 13.63 -2.61
N LYS A 22 -8.75 14.67 -2.64
CA LYS A 22 -9.86 14.76 -3.60
C LYS A 22 -9.44 15.58 -4.81
N TYR A 23 -9.19 14.93 -5.95
CA TYR A 23 -8.89 15.62 -7.21
C TYR A 23 -10.17 16.04 -7.95
N LYS A 24 -10.19 17.26 -8.52
CA LYS A 24 -11.29 17.74 -9.41
C LYS A 24 -11.47 16.90 -10.68
N LYS A 25 -10.41 16.23 -11.16
CA LYS A 25 -10.45 15.38 -12.36
C LYS A 25 -10.56 13.91 -11.98
N TYR A 26 -11.55 13.23 -12.54
CA TYR A 26 -11.86 11.82 -12.29
C TYR A 26 -10.67 10.87 -12.52
N CYS A 27 -9.89 11.05 -13.59
CA CYS A 27 -8.74 10.18 -13.87
C CYS A 27 -7.68 10.19 -12.77
N LYS A 28 -7.44 11.34 -12.12
CA LYS A 28 -6.48 11.43 -11.02
C LYS A 28 -6.99 10.73 -9.75
N SER A 29 -8.30 10.77 -9.50
CA SER A 29 -8.94 10.04 -8.41
C SER A 29 -8.89 8.52 -8.64
N LEU A 30 -9.16 8.08 -9.87
CA LEU A 30 -9.00 6.68 -10.30
C LEU A 30 -7.57 6.17 -10.11
N PHE A 31 -6.58 6.97 -10.53
CA PHE A 31 -5.18 6.63 -10.34
C PHE A 31 -4.82 6.46 -8.86
N LEU A 32 -5.28 7.37 -7.98
CA LEU A 32 -5.07 7.21 -6.54
C LEU A 32 -5.71 5.93 -6.00
N GLY A 33 -6.90 5.57 -6.47
CA GLY A 33 -7.56 4.33 -6.10
C GLY A 33 -6.81 3.08 -6.54
N LEU A 34 -6.17 3.10 -7.71
CA LEU A 34 -5.31 2.02 -8.18
C LEU A 34 -3.99 1.95 -7.40
N LEU A 35 -3.36 3.10 -7.15
CA LEU A 35 -2.13 3.20 -6.38
C LEU A 35 -2.33 2.67 -4.95
N ASP A 36 -3.42 3.05 -4.31
CA ASP A 36 -3.79 2.57 -2.99
C ASP A 36 -3.96 1.03 -2.96
N LEU A 37 -4.53 0.44 -4.02
CA LEU A 37 -4.72 -1.00 -4.12
C LEU A 37 -3.36 -1.70 -4.28
N ALA A 38 -2.48 -1.13 -5.11
CA ALA A 38 -1.14 -1.65 -5.33
C ALA A 38 -0.30 -1.63 -4.05
N VAL A 39 -0.38 -0.56 -3.26
CA VAL A 39 0.36 -0.43 -1.98
C VAL A 39 -0.10 -1.49 -0.97
N ILE A 40 -1.40 -1.75 -0.86
CA ILE A 40 -1.92 -2.73 0.11
C ILE A 40 -1.64 -4.17 -0.35
N ASN A 41 -1.77 -4.44 -1.65
CA ASN A 41 -1.39 -5.73 -2.22
C ASN A 41 0.10 -6.03 -2.03
N SER A 42 0.97 -5.04 -2.27
CA SER A 42 2.42 -5.19 -2.06
C SER A 42 2.77 -5.40 -0.59
N TYR A 43 2.10 -4.72 0.35
CA TYR A 43 2.23 -5.00 1.79
C TYR A 43 1.87 -6.45 2.15
N ASN A 44 0.80 -6.99 1.55
CA ASN A 44 0.37 -8.37 1.82
C ASN A 44 1.39 -9.39 1.28
N ILE A 45 1.83 -9.22 0.03
CA ILE A 45 2.85 -10.08 -0.60
C ILE A 45 4.17 -10.00 0.19
N PHE A 46 4.59 -8.80 0.57
CA PHE A 46 5.81 -8.59 1.34
C PHE A 46 5.77 -9.32 2.69
N ASN A 47 4.65 -9.27 3.40
CA ASN A 47 4.49 -10.01 4.65
C ASN A 47 4.35 -11.52 4.45
N ALA A 48 3.71 -11.97 3.37
CA ALA A 48 3.66 -13.38 3.02
C ALA A 48 5.07 -13.95 2.76
N ALA A 49 5.91 -13.21 2.02
CA ALA A 49 7.31 -13.58 1.79
C ALA A 49 8.12 -13.60 3.09
N ARG A 50 7.88 -12.68 4.03
CA ARG A 50 8.50 -12.70 5.36
C ARG A 50 8.06 -13.91 6.20
N ALA A 51 6.77 -14.23 6.17
CA ALA A 51 6.24 -15.41 6.86
C ALA A 51 6.88 -16.70 6.32
N ALA A 52 7.04 -16.82 5.01
CA ALA A 52 7.74 -17.95 4.38
C ALA A 52 9.22 -18.07 4.81
N ARG A 53 9.83 -16.97 5.26
CA ARG A 53 11.21 -16.90 5.78
C ARG A 53 11.26 -16.95 7.32
N ASN A 54 10.16 -17.28 8.00
CA ASN A 54 10.04 -17.25 9.47
C ASN A 54 10.38 -15.89 10.10
N LEU A 55 10.21 -14.79 9.35
CA LEU A 55 10.42 -13.44 9.85
C LEU A 55 9.13 -12.86 10.42
N PRO A 56 9.22 -12.02 11.47
CA PRO A 56 8.03 -11.39 12.04
C PRO A 56 7.36 -10.46 11.03
N LYS A 57 6.03 -10.41 11.09
CA LYS A 57 5.20 -9.49 10.29
C LYS A 57 5.62 -8.04 10.55
N MET A 58 5.82 -7.29 9.48
CA MET A 58 6.06 -5.85 9.59
C MET A 58 4.73 -5.10 9.67
N SER A 59 4.65 -4.07 10.52
CA SER A 59 3.47 -3.22 10.59
C SER A 59 3.31 -2.36 9.33
N HIS A 60 2.07 -2.00 9.01
CA HIS A 60 1.74 -1.19 7.84
C HIS A 60 2.50 0.15 7.81
N VAL A 61 2.63 0.82 8.95
CA VAL A 61 3.35 2.10 9.06
C VAL A 61 4.85 1.94 8.75
N LYS A 62 5.47 0.87 9.26
CA LYS A 62 6.90 0.62 9.00
C LYS A 62 7.13 0.28 7.52
N PHE A 63 6.25 -0.53 6.94
CA PHE A 63 6.28 -0.83 5.51
C PHE A 63 6.12 0.43 4.67
N ALA A 64 5.12 1.28 4.94
CA ALA A 64 4.90 2.50 4.18
C ALA A 64 6.08 3.48 4.25
N LYS A 65 6.73 3.60 5.42
CA LYS A 65 7.97 4.41 5.57
C LYS A 65 9.11 3.84 4.74
N GLN A 66 9.32 2.53 4.78
CA GLN A 66 10.35 1.86 3.99
C GLN A 66 10.09 2.03 2.48
N LEU A 67 8.86 1.79 2.04
CA LEU A 67 8.44 1.96 0.66
C LEU A 67 8.66 3.40 0.18
N HIS A 68 8.32 4.39 1.00
CA HIS A 68 8.55 5.80 0.66
C HIS A 68 10.05 6.13 0.52
N LEU A 69 10.89 5.63 1.43
CA LEU A 69 12.34 5.80 1.35
C LEU A 69 12.91 5.17 0.08
N GLU A 70 12.54 3.92 -0.21
CA GLU A 70 12.99 3.22 -1.42
C GLU A 70 12.55 3.97 -2.68
N LEU A 71 11.27 4.31 -2.82
CA LEU A 71 10.76 5.04 -3.99
C LEU A 71 11.37 6.43 -4.18
N THR A 72 11.77 7.10 -3.10
CA THR A 72 12.40 8.44 -3.15
C THR A 72 13.91 8.35 -3.41
N GLN A 73 14.51 7.20 -3.08
CA GLN A 73 15.92 6.90 -3.35
C GLN A 73 16.15 6.26 -4.72
N VAL A 74 15.09 5.80 -5.41
CA VAL A 74 15.16 5.41 -6.82
C VAL A 74 15.66 6.62 -7.60
N ARG A 75 16.95 6.60 -7.93
CA ARG A 75 17.56 7.47 -8.94
C ARG A 75 17.34 6.81 -10.29
N GLU A 76 17.28 7.61 -11.35
CA GLU A 76 17.49 7.11 -12.72
C GLU A 76 18.92 6.58 -12.80
N GLU A 77 19.13 5.33 -12.40
CA GLU A 77 20.24 4.54 -12.91
C GLU A 77 19.63 3.66 -14.00
N ASP A 78 19.82 4.13 -15.23
CA ASP A 78 19.39 3.63 -16.55
C ASP A 78 18.51 2.36 -16.63
#